data_AF-A0A943ZZT3-F1
#
_entry.id   AF-A0A943ZZT3-F1
#
_cell.length_a   1.000
_cell.length_b   1.000
_cell.length_c   1.000
_cell.angle_alpha   90.00
_cell.angle_beta   90.00
_cell.angle_gamma   90.00
#
_symmetry.space_group_name_H-M   'P 1'
#
loop_
_entity.id
_entity.type
_entity.pdbx_description
1 polymer ?
#
loop_
_entity_poly.entity_id
_entity_poly.type
_entity_poly.pdbx_seq_one_letter_code
_entity_poly.pdbx_strand_id
1 'polypeptide(L)'
;MRKYIIATIIAASLLIPVTAKKVVLDYNHLASSATEKEIKTAYKQERSLFYKTYYDNNETFLHLCLKNDRPYSFIKMCIDYESDITATTKDGRNLVSYAAQYSSDPKIIEILVKTDALTASRKRKRIVQTDSYGKNAFHYAKENANEAIYAKLCEFSEDPNVYEGDDVAMEKNAPLDDIAALEAELAREAAELEAMSYKGPAEVPAPATEPAPAVVPVPVPVAKVPDAAEKAEKKEETTGITEEPEVIALIEKAALPQEPAPVEAPKPDLKKQEVETYASAFLLDYAEEPKEEVSEKRVVKIENPNLADKNGVTLLMKAAKSGSDWDVRTLLASGAEVNARDKDGWTALMYAARYQNNLNIINMLIEKGAYVRVRNKFNATPLLMAADYSKNPEILSILLKNRTVAEDEVFRAFIFTITGKTSSSHVRAAKVKLFLDMNVPLNRLWKGQTPLMYAAQYSTTTDVIQQLLDAGADPALTNEKGMSAFDYAKNNKRLPQDNTFWSLNSAK
;
A
#
# COMPACT_ATOMS: atom_id res chain seq x y z
N MET A 1 -59.55 14.66 48.06
CA MET A 1 -59.10 13.58 47.15
C MET A 1 -58.23 14.07 45.97
N ARG A 2 -58.59 15.12 45.22
CA ARG A 2 -57.76 15.60 44.08
C ARG A 2 -56.33 16.05 44.44
N LYS A 3 -56.10 16.68 45.61
CA LYS A 3 -54.75 17.10 46.04
C LYS A 3 -53.81 15.92 46.39
N TYR A 4 -54.37 14.81 46.91
CA TYR A 4 -53.59 13.61 47.23
C TYR A 4 -53.24 12.79 45.99
N ILE A 5 -54.11 12.79 44.96
CA ILE A 5 -53.85 12.12 43.68
C ILE A 5 -52.75 12.86 42.89
N ILE A 6 -52.75 14.20 42.91
CA ILE A 6 -51.70 14.98 42.24
C ILE A 6 -50.34 14.81 42.95
N ALA A 7 -50.31 14.77 44.28
CA ALA A 7 -49.08 14.54 45.03
C ALA A 7 -48.50 13.12 44.82
N THR A 8 -49.36 12.09 44.69
CA THR A 8 -48.91 10.71 44.39
C THR A 8 -48.45 10.55 42.94
N ILE A 9 -49.07 11.23 41.97
CA ILE A 9 -48.62 11.23 40.58
C ILE A 9 -47.27 11.98 40.43
N ILE A 10 -47.07 13.08 41.15
CA ILE A 10 -45.79 13.81 41.14
C ILE A 10 -44.68 13.01 41.85
N ALA A 11 -44.98 12.35 42.98
CA ALA A 11 -44.02 11.49 43.67
C ALA A 11 -43.67 10.22 42.87
N ALA A 12 -44.62 9.63 42.14
CA ALA A 12 -44.36 8.50 41.25
C ALA A 12 -43.61 8.90 39.96
N SER A 13 -43.75 10.15 39.50
CA SER A 13 -43.01 10.67 38.34
C SER A 13 -41.58 11.10 38.67
N LEU A 14 -41.28 11.37 39.96
CA LEU A 14 -39.93 11.69 40.46
C LEU A 14 -39.10 10.45 40.87
N LEU A 15 -39.70 9.26 40.81
CA LEU A 15 -39.08 7.97 41.14
C LEU A 15 -38.85 7.08 39.92
N ILE A 16 -38.73 7.69 38.73
CA ILE A 16 -38.07 7.03 37.61
C ILE A 16 -36.58 7.07 37.95
N PRO A 17 -35.88 5.93 38.15
CA PRO A 17 -34.43 5.99 38.18
C PRO A 17 -34.05 6.64 36.86
N VAL A 18 -33.41 7.81 36.93
CA VAL A 18 -32.65 8.34 35.81
C VAL A 18 -31.61 7.27 35.56
N THR A 19 -31.99 6.32 34.71
CA THR A 19 -31.08 5.38 34.08
C THR A 19 -30.19 6.32 33.32
N ALA A 20 -29.06 6.66 33.94
CA ALA A 20 -28.01 7.42 33.31
C ALA A 20 -27.83 6.72 31.97
N LYS A 21 -28.25 7.38 30.88
CA LYS A 21 -28.06 6.88 29.53
C LYS A 21 -26.61 6.44 29.54
N LYS A 22 -26.37 5.14 29.40
CA LYS A 22 -25.02 4.61 29.36
C LYS A 22 -24.44 5.20 28.09
N VAL A 23 -23.81 6.35 28.20
CA VAL A 23 -23.17 7.05 27.08
C VAL A 23 -22.16 6.03 26.61
N VAL A 24 -22.39 5.48 25.42
CA VAL A 24 -21.44 4.58 24.81
C VAL A 24 -20.22 5.45 24.53
N LEU A 25 -19.19 5.29 25.36
CA LEU A 25 -17.95 6.02 25.22
C LEU A 25 -17.32 5.57 23.90
N ASP A 26 -17.18 6.50 22.97
CA ASP A 26 -16.47 6.27 21.72
C ASP A 26 -14.96 6.34 22.00
N TYR A 27 -14.36 5.18 22.28
CA TYR A 27 -12.95 5.08 22.64
C TYR A 27 -12.01 5.50 21.50
N ASN A 28 -12.44 5.41 20.22
CA ASN A 28 -11.65 5.89 19.09
C ASN A 28 -11.60 7.41 19.07
N HIS A 29 -12.75 8.07 19.26
CA HIS A 29 -12.78 9.53 19.39
C HIS A 29 -11.96 9.99 20.61
N LEU A 30 -12.11 9.29 21.74
CA LEU A 30 -11.36 9.61 22.97
C LEU A 30 -9.83 9.50 22.79
N ALA A 31 -9.36 8.50 22.04
CA ALA A 31 -7.94 8.29 21.80
C ALA A 31 -7.35 9.16 20.68
N SER A 32 -8.17 9.61 19.72
CA SER A 32 -7.69 10.35 18.53
C SER A 32 -7.78 11.87 18.67
N SER A 33 -8.90 12.42 19.14
CA SER A 33 -9.17 13.87 19.10
C SER A 33 -9.63 14.48 20.42
N ALA A 34 -10.00 13.70 21.43
CA ALA A 34 -10.62 14.25 22.63
C ALA A 34 -9.73 15.18 23.46
N THR A 35 -10.35 16.15 24.11
CA THR A 35 -9.69 17.10 25.01
C THR A 35 -9.46 16.51 26.40
N GLU A 36 -8.56 17.13 27.18
CA GLU A 36 -8.32 16.76 28.58
C GLU A 36 -9.60 16.74 29.43
N LYS A 37 -10.53 17.68 29.19
CA LYS A 37 -11.81 17.77 29.91
C LYS A 37 -12.72 16.60 29.59
N GLU A 38 -12.73 16.15 28.34
CA GLU A 38 -13.52 15.00 27.90
C GLU A 38 -12.98 13.70 28.49
N ILE A 39 -11.65 13.51 28.54
CA ILE A 39 -11.04 12.37 29.23
C ILE A 39 -11.34 12.37 30.72
N LYS A 40 -11.22 13.52 31.41
CA LYS A 40 -11.55 13.62 32.83
C LYS A 40 -13.02 13.25 33.09
N THR A 41 -13.90 13.57 32.16
CA THR A 41 -15.32 13.22 32.23
C THR A 41 -15.51 11.73 31.96
N ALA A 42 -14.86 11.17 30.94
CA ALA A 42 -14.89 9.74 30.61
C ALA A 42 -14.33 8.88 31.76
N TYR A 43 -13.22 9.29 32.38
CA TYR A 43 -12.62 8.59 33.53
C TYR A 43 -13.54 8.59 34.77
N LYS A 44 -14.27 9.69 35.00
CA LYS A 44 -15.30 9.74 36.06
C LYS A 44 -16.47 8.79 35.79
N GLN A 45 -16.81 8.57 34.52
CA GLN A 45 -17.89 7.66 34.11
C GLN A 45 -17.45 6.20 34.12
N GLU A 46 -16.25 5.89 33.62
CA GLU A 46 -15.70 4.54 33.54
C GLU A 46 -14.23 4.53 34.00
N ARG A 47 -14.00 4.22 35.29
CA ARG A 47 -12.64 4.11 35.85
C ARG A 47 -11.79 3.02 35.19
N SER A 48 -12.42 2.01 34.58
CA SER A 48 -11.73 0.94 33.85
C SER A 48 -11.18 1.35 32.49
N LEU A 49 -11.41 2.60 32.05
CA LEU A 49 -10.97 3.12 30.75
C LEU A 49 -9.50 2.78 30.44
N PHE A 50 -8.61 2.92 31.44
CA PHE A 50 -7.17 2.76 31.28
C PHE A 50 -6.65 1.32 31.47
N TYR A 51 -7.46 0.41 32.01
CA TYR A 51 -7.09 -0.99 32.27
C TYR A 51 -7.75 -1.98 31.31
N LYS A 52 -8.77 -1.52 30.58
CA LYS A 52 -9.47 -2.33 29.61
C LYS A 52 -8.63 -2.47 28.35
N THR A 53 -8.67 -3.66 27.77
CA THR A 53 -8.16 -3.92 26.45
C THR A 53 -9.28 -3.74 25.42
N TYR A 54 -8.92 -3.19 24.27
CA TYR A 54 -9.81 -2.85 23.18
C TYR A 54 -9.41 -3.64 21.94
N TYR A 55 -10.40 -3.97 21.11
CA TYR A 55 -10.26 -4.73 19.87
C TYR A 55 -9.68 -6.15 20.05
N ASP A 56 -9.50 -6.84 18.94
CA ASP A 56 -9.04 -8.23 18.90
C ASP A 56 -7.54 -8.40 19.23
N ASN A 57 -6.77 -7.31 19.25
CA ASN A 57 -5.32 -7.30 19.49
C ASN A 57 -4.93 -6.96 20.94
N ASN A 58 -5.90 -6.89 21.86
CA ASN A 58 -5.70 -6.52 23.26
C ASN A 58 -4.98 -5.16 23.45
N GLU A 59 -5.27 -4.17 22.59
CA GLU A 59 -4.67 -2.84 22.72
C GLU A 59 -5.27 -2.09 23.91
N THR A 60 -4.45 -1.57 24.83
CA THR A 60 -4.96 -0.69 25.89
C THR A 60 -5.28 0.71 25.35
N PHE A 61 -5.99 1.53 26.12
CA PHE A 61 -6.26 2.92 25.74
C PHE A 61 -4.98 3.69 25.39
N LEU A 62 -3.89 3.42 26.12
CA LEU A 62 -2.59 4.05 25.86
C LEU A 62 -1.98 3.65 24.51
N HIS A 63 -2.17 2.40 24.06
CA HIS A 63 -1.76 1.97 22.71
C HIS A 63 -2.49 2.76 21.63
N LEU A 64 -3.80 3.01 21.82
CA LEU A 64 -4.60 3.80 20.88
C LEU A 64 -4.15 5.26 20.85
N CYS A 65 -3.82 5.85 22.01
CA CYS A 65 -3.29 7.20 22.08
C CYS A 65 -1.93 7.33 21.36
N LEU A 66 -1.04 6.35 21.53
CA LEU A 66 0.27 6.34 20.84
C LEU A 66 0.10 6.17 19.32
N LYS A 67 -0.81 5.30 18.89
CA LYS A 67 -1.10 5.05 17.47
C LYS A 67 -1.68 6.27 16.74
N ASN A 68 -2.39 7.14 17.46
CA ASN A 68 -2.91 8.41 16.94
C ASN A 68 -1.97 9.60 17.19
N ASP A 69 -0.70 9.34 17.54
CA ASP A 69 0.33 10.35 17.77
C ASP A 69 -0.10 11.49 18.70
N ARG A 70 -0.69 11.12 19.85
CA ARG A 70 -1.16 12.10 20.84
C ARG A 70 0.02 12.80 21.53
N PRO A 71 -0.09 14.10 21.84
CA PRO A 71 1.02 14.90 22.36
C PRO A 71 1.47 14.44 23.75
N TYR A 72 2.73 14.74 24.09
CA TYR A 72 3.35 14.37 25.36
C TYR A 72 2.51 14.70 26.60
N SER A 73 1.90 15.88 26.67
CA SER A 73 1.06 16.30 27.80
C SER A 73 -0.12 15.36 28.04
N PHE A 74 -0.68 14.81 26.97
CA PHE A 74 -1.81 13.89 27.02
C PHE A 74 -1.39 12.48 27.44
N ILE A 75 -0.27 11.99 26.92
CA ILE A 75 0.31 10.71 27.31
C ILE A 75 0.73 10.74 28.79
N LYS A 76 1.37 11.82 29.23
CA LYS A 76 1.74 12.04 30.64
C LYS A 76 0.53 11.96 31.55
N MET A 77 -0.55 12.65 31.19
CA MET A 77 -1.80 12.62 31.94
C MET A 77 -2.40 11.21 32.01
N CYS A 78 -2.40 10.44 30.91
CA CYS A 78 -2.91 9.07 30.94
C CYS A 78 -2.11 8.18 31.90
N ILE A 79 -0.79 8.36 31.94
CA ILE A 79 0.09 7.64 32.87
C ILE A 79 -0.16 8.07 34.32
N ASP A 80 -0.38 9.37 34.57
CA ASP A 80 -0.73 9.88 35.90
C ASP A 80 -2.09 9.37 36.40
N TYR A 81 -2.98 8.93 35.49
CA TYR A 81 -4.21 8.19 35.79
C TYR A 81 -3.99 6.67 35.97
N GLU A 82 -2.78 6.23 36.31
CA GLU A 82 -2.40 4.85 36.62
C GLU A 82 -2.61 3.85 35.46
N SER A 83 -2.47 4.31 34.20
CA SER A 83 -2.48 3.42 33.04
C SER A 83 -1.42 2.32 33.15
N ASP A 84 -1.76 1.09 32.73
CA ASP A 84 -0.78 0.00 32.67
C ASP A 84 0.25 0.25 31.57
N ILE A 85 1.41 0.74 31.99
CA ILE A 85 2.56 0.98 31.11
C ILE A 85 3.28 -0.32 30.72
N THR A 86 3.08 -1.41 31.45
CA THR A 86 3.67 -2.72 31.14
C THR A 86 2.84 -3.54 30.16
N ALA A 87 1.68 -3.02 29.78
CA ALA A 87 0.76 -3.68 28.86
C ALA A 87 1.46 -4.06 27.55
N THR A 88 1.16 -5.27 27.10
CA THR A 88 1.57 -5.79 25.80
C THR A 88 0.34 -6.18 25.00
N THR A 89 0.41 -5.95 23.69
CA THR A 89 -0.62 -6.43 22.75
C THR A 89 -0.59 -7.95 22.63
N LYS A 90 -1.59 -8.53 21.97
CA LYS A 90 -1.65 -9.98 21.71
C LYS A 90 -0.43 -10.48 20.92
N ASP A 91 0.12 -9.63 20.04
CA ASP A 91 1.35 -9.90 19.29
C ASP A 91 2.61 -9.73 20.14
N GLY A 92 2.52 -9.34 21.42
CA GLY A 92 3.66 -9.18 22.31
C GLY A 92 4.38 -7.82 22.21
N ARG A 93 3.87 -6.90 21.38
CA ARG A 93 4.41 -5.52 21.32
C ARG A 93 4.10 -4.76 22.60
N ASN A 94 5.12 -4.11 23.15
CA ASN A 94 4.98 -3.22 24.30
C ASN A 94 4.77 -1.76 23.87
N LEU A 95 4.40 -0.92 24.84
CA LEU A 95 4.14 0.51 24.61
C LEU A 95 5.35 1.29 24.08
N VAL A 96 6.58 0.89 24.43
CA VAL A 96 7.80 1.54 23.90
C VAL A 96 7.95 1.27 22.41
N SER A 97 7.64 0.06 21.95
CA SER A 97 7.64 -0.31 20.53
C SER A 97 6.54 0.42 19.74
N TYR A 98 5.37 0.62 20.36
CA TYR A 98 4.29 1.44 19.76
C TYR A 98 4.67 2.92 19.65
N ALA A 99 5.25 3.49 20.72
CA ALA A 99 5.74 4.87 20.68
C ALA A 99 6.86 5.03 19.65
N ALA A 100 7.76 4.06 19.56
CA ALA A 100 8.82 4.06 18.55
C ALA A 100 8.28 4.06 17.12
N GLN A 101 7.17 3.36 16.86
CA GLN A 101 6.56 3.29 15.53
C GLN A 101 5.75 4.53 15.15
N TYR A 102 4.97 5.09 16.10
CA TYR A 102 3.91 6.04 15.78
C TYR A 102 4.09 7.45 16.36
N SER A 103 4.98 7.64 17.35
CA SER A 103 5.11 8.92 18.02
C SER A 103 6.05 9.88 17.30
N SER A 104 5.66 11.16 17.25
CA SER A 104 6.47 12.26 16.74
C SER A 104 7.29 12.97 17.83
N ASP A 105 7.00 12.74 19.12
CA ASP A 105 7.73 13.38 20.24
C ASP A 105 8.65 12.38 20.97
N PRO A 106 9.98 12.56 20.93
CA PRO A 106 10.93 11.68 21.62
C PRO A 106 10.79 11.67 23.14
N LYS A 107 10.17 12.69 23.75
CA LYS A 107 9.89 12.71 25.19
C LYS A 107 8.90 11.61 25.61
N ILE A 108 8.11 11.09 24.68
CA ILE A 108 7.19 9.97 24.93
C ILE A 108 7.98 8.67 25.24
N ILE A 109 9.13 8.47 24.60
CA ILE A 109 10.02 7.34 24.93
C ILE A 109 10.58 7.52 26.34
N GLU A 110 11.03 8.72 26.66
CA GLU A 110 11.60 9.05 27.97
C GLU A 110 10.62 8.75 29.11
N ILE A 111 9.38 9.22 28.99
CA ILE A 111 8.38 8.97 30.03
C ILE A 111 8.06 7.48 30.16
N LEU A 112 7.85 6.75 29.05
CA LEU A 112 7.52 5.32 29.11
C LEU A 112 8.66 4.46 29.69
N VAL A 113 9.91 4.90 29.56
CA VAL A 113 11.09 4.22 30.09
C VAL A 113 11.44 4.66 31.52
N LYS A 114 11.19 5.91 31.90
CA LYS A 114 11.52 6.47 33.23
C LYS A 114 10.42 6.34 34.28
N THR A 115 9.15 6.13 33.91
CA THR A 115 8.03 6.13 34.86
C THR A 115 8.05 4.98 35.85
N ASP A 116 8.54 3.82 35.44
CA ASP A 116 8.89 2.77 36.38
C ASP A 116 10.31 3.08 36.88
N ALA A 117 10.53 3.16 38.20
CA ALA A 117 11.87 3.29 38.80
C ALA A 117 12.72 2.02 38.55
N LEU A 118 13.02 1.73 37.29
CA LEU A 118 13.67 0.54 36.81
C LEU A 118 15.17 0.72 36.82
N THR A 119 15.87 -0.35 37.21
CA THR A 119 17.30 -0.49 36.99
C THR A 119 17.61 -0.42 35.49
N ALA A 120 18.82 0.02 35.11
CA ALA A 120 19.26 0.12 33.71
C ALA A 120 19.02 -1.18 32.92
N SER A 121 19.26 -2.34 33.55
CA SER A 121 18.99 -3.67 32.98
C SER A 121 17.52 -3.90 32.60
N ARG A 122 16.56 -3.47 33.45
CA ARG A 122 15.13 -3.63 33.17
C ARG A 122 14.63 -2.65 32.08
N LYS A 123 15.19 -1.44 32.04
CA LYS A 123 14.93 -0.47 30.95
C LYS A 123 15.37 -1.04 29.60
N ARG A 124 16.62 -1.53 29.55
CA ARG A 124 17.17 -2.22 28.37
C ARG A 124 16.30 -3.39 27.95
N LYS A 125 15.92 -4.28 28.89
CA LYS A 125 15.09 -5.46 28.60
C LYS A 125 13.76 -5.07 27.93
N ARG A 126 13.15 -3.95 28.33
CA ARG A 126 11.90 -3.46 27.74
C ARG A 126 12.09 -2.85 26.35
N ILE A 127 13.22 -2.18 26.09
CA ILE A 127 13.55 -1.64 24.77
C ILE A 127 13.83 -2.77 23.77
N VAL A 128 14.60 -3.78 24.19
CA VAL A 128 15.03 -4.90 23.31
C VAL A 128 14.03 -6.06 23.27
N GLN A 129 12.93 -5.99 24.02
CA GLN A 129 11.89 -7.00 23.98
C GLN A 129 11.33 -7.12 22.56
N THR A 130 11.35 -8.33 22.03
CA THR A 130 10.81 -8.64 20.71
C THR A 130 9.35 -9.06 20.81
N ASP A 131 8.59 -8.70 19.79
CA ASP A 131 7.23 -9.19 19.59
C ASP A 131 7.22 -10.56 18.87
N SER A 132 6.03 -11.08 18.57
CA SER A 132 5.82 -12.34 17.86
C SER A 132 6.42 -12.37 16.45
N TYR A 133 6.75 -11.20 15.90
CA TYR A 133 7.42 -11.02 14.61
C TYR A 133 8.94 -10.86 14.74
N GLY A 134 9.49 -10.94 15.96
CA GLY A 134 10.91 -10.77 16.23
C GLY A 134 11.39 -9.32 16.24
N LYS A 135 10.49 -8.34 16.16
CA LYS A 135 10.84 -6.91 16.11
C LYS A 135 10.81 -6.28 17.50
N ASN A 136 11.80 -5.44 17.79
CA ASN A 136 11.89 -4.63 19.02
C ASN A 136 11.70 -3.14 18.72
N ALA A 137 11.80 -2.28 19.75
CA ALA A 137 11.58 -0.84 19.59
C ALA A 137 12.52 -0.18 18.57
N PHE A 138 13.77 -0.65 18.40
CA PHE A 138 14.69 -0.11 17.41
C PHE A 138 14.25 -0.39 15.97
N HIS A 139 13.68 -1.57 15.70
CA HIS A 139 13.15 -1.91 14.38
C HIS A 139 12.00 -0.97 14.01
N TYR A 140 11.11 -0.69 14.97
CA TYR A 140 10.00 0.22 14.77
C TYR A 140 10.42 1.69 14.69
N ALA A 141 11.46 2.10 15.41
CA ALA A 141 12.03 3.43 15.29
C ALA A 141 12.68 3.66 13.91
N LYS A 142 13.27 2.62 13.28
CA LYS A 142 13.78 2.71 11.90
C LYS A 142 12.67 2.84 10.84
N GLU A 143 11.49 2.32 11.12
CA GLU A 143 10.30 2.50 10.27
C GLU A 143 9.66 3.90 10.45
N ASN A 144 10.01 4.61 11.52
CA ASN A 144 9.55 5.96 11.82
C ASN A 144 10.53 6.99 11.24
N ALA A 145 10.00 8.03 10.58
CA ALA A 145 10.82 9.07 9.96
C ALA A 145 11.54 10.00 10.96
N ASN A 146 11.29 9.84 12.27
CA ASN A 146 11.87 10.68 13.31
C ASN A 146 13.14 10.07 13.93
N GLU A 147 14.31 10.53 13.46
CA GLU A 147 15.62 10.09 13.97
C GLU A 147 15.83 10.36 15.46
N ALA A 148 15.16 11.38 16.03
CA ALA A 148 15.29 11.72 17.44
C ALA A 148 14.72 10.63 18.37
N ILE A 149 13.72 9.87 17.90
CA ILE A 149 13.18 8.71 18.61
C ILE A 149 14.24 7.61 18.72
N TYR A 150 14.94 7.33 17.63
CA TYR A 150 16.01 6.33 17.58
C TYR A 150 17.17 6.74 18.50
N ALA A 151 17.63 8.00 18.41
CA ALA A 151 18.68 8.53 19.28
C ALA A 151 18.33 8.40 20.78
N LYS A 152 17.06 8.64 21.13
CA LYS A 152 16.57 8.51 22.51
C LYS A 152 16.58 7.06 23.00
N LEU A 153 16.23 6.10 22.14
CA LEU A 153 16.33 4.67 22.46
C LEU A 153 17.79 4.26 22.69
N CYS A 154 18.73 4.75 21.88
CA CYS A 154 20.16 4.53 22.07
C CYS A 154 20.63 5.04 23.44
N GLU A 155 20.26 6.26 23.83
CA GLU A 155 20.60 6.87 25.12
C GLU A 155 20.18 5.98 26.30
N PHE A 156 18.95 5.46 26.30
CA PHE A 156 18.44 4.59 27.37
C PHE A 156 18.95 3.15 27.32
N SER A 157 19.58 2.76 26.22
CA SER A 157 20.11 1.41 26.04
C SER A 157 21.53 1.23 26.55
N GLU A 158 22.26 2.29 26.95
CA GLU A 158 23.63 2.23 27.52
C GLU A 158 24.65 1.40 26.70
N ASP A 159 24.46 1.25 25.39
CA ASP A 159 25.42 0.56 24.53
C ASP A 159 25.52 1.29 23.18
N PRO A 160 26.67 1.89 22.86
CA PRO A 160 26.89 2.49 21.54
C PRO A 160 26.91 1.45 20.41
N ASN A 161 26.91 0.14 20.73
CA ASN A 161 27.22 -0.91 19.76
C ASN A 161 26.22 -2.07 19.70
N VAL A 162 24.95 -1.85 20.05
CA VAL A 162 23.92 -2.92 20.03
C VAL A 162 22.77 -2.57 19.09
N TYR A 163 23.05 -2.66 17.78
CA TYR A 163 22.35 -3.52 16.81
C TYR A 163 22.95 -3.30 15.41
N GLU A 164 24.25 -3.58 15.24
CA GLU A 164 24.84 -3.84 13.92
C GLU A 164 24.60 -5.31 13.58
N GLY A 165 23.40 -5.59 13.06
CA GLY A 165 22.99 -6.89 12.58
C GLY A 165 22.02 -6.70 11.43
N ASP A 166 22.58 -6.80 10.22
CA ASP A 166 21.96 -6.82 8.89
C ASP A 166 21.66 -5.46 8.22
N ASP A 167 22.71 -4.94 7.59
CA ASP A 167 22.80 -4.30 6.27
C ASP A 167 21.72 -3.27 5.86
N VAL A 168 21.94 -2.02 6.23
CA VAL A 168 21.91 -0.89 5.27
C VAL A 168 23.20 -0.12 5.47
N ALA A 169 24.13 -0.25 4.52
CA ALA A 169 25.23 0.69 4.39
C ALA A 169 24.62 2.08 4.21
N MET A 170 24.80 2.94 5.21
CA MET A 170 24.73 4.37 4.99
C MET A 170 25.73 4.69 3.88
N GLU A 171 25.24 5.15 2.72
CA GLU A 171 26.06 6.00 1.89
C GLU A 171 26.61 7.09 2.82
N LYS A 172 27.93 7.11 2.98
CA LYS A 172 28.63 8.23 3.60
C LYS A 172 28.31 9.45 2.76
N ASN A 173 27.29 10.20 3.16
CA ASN A 173 27.15 11.57 2.72
C ASN A 173 28.41 12.33 3.13
N ALA A 174 28.81 13.22 2.23
CA ALA A 174 30.02 14.03 2.24
C ALA A 174 30.39 14.60 3.63
N PRO A 175 31.70 14.84 3.88
CA PRO A 175 32.15 15.42 5.15
C PRO A 175 31.38 16.70 5.50
N LEU A 176 31.15 16.88 6.80
CA LEU A 176 30.40 17.97 7.46
C LEU A 176 30.83 19.41 7.10
N ASP A 177 31.83 19.60 6.22
CA ASP A 177 32.40 20.89 5.87
C ASP A 177 31.58 21.63 4.78
N ASP A 178 30.73 20.93 4.02
CA ASP A 178 29.98 21.52 2.89
C ASP A 178 28.58 22.06 3.25
N ILE A 179 28.08 21.80 4.47
CA ILE A 179 26.76 22.31 4.91
C ILE A 179 26.78 23.85 4.98
N ALA A 180 27.89 24.44 5.43
CA ALA A 180 28.04 25.90 5.48
C ALA A 180 28.06 26.55 4.09
N ALA A 181 28.56 25.83 3.07
CA ALA A 181 28.54 26.30 1.68
C ALA A 181 27.13 26.21 1.08
N LEU A 182 26.41 25.12 1.35
CA LEU A 182 25.01 24.94 0.95
C LEU A 182 24.07 25.93 1.64
N GLU A 183 24.28 26.24 2.92
CA GLU A 183 23.52 27.27 3.65
C GLU A 183 23.81 28.68 3.11
N ALA A 184 25.04 28.96 2.69
CA ALA A 184 25.41 30.23 2.07
C ALA A 184 24.82 30.39 0.67
N GLU A 185 24.74 29.32 -0.11
CA GLU A 185 24.13 29.31 -1.45
C GLU A 185 22.61 29.44 -1.37
N LEU A 186 21.97 28.72 -0.42
CA LEU A 186 20.53 28.83 -0.15
C LEU A 186 20.15 30.22 0.39
N ALA A 187 21.00 30.84 1.22
CA ALA A 187 20.81 32.22 1.68
C ALA A 187 20.97 33.24 0.54
N ARG A 188 21.78 32.94 -0.47
CA ARG A 188 21.99 33.80 -1.63
C ARG A 188 20.84 33.70 -2.63
N GLU A 189 20.31 32.49 -2.87
CA GLU A 189 19.07 32.28 -3.64
C GLU A 189 17.85 32.91 -2.93
N ALA A 190 17.76 32.81 -1.60
CA ALA A 190 16.70 33.45 -0.82
C ALA A 190 16.77 34.99 -0.91
N ALA A 191 17.99 35.56 -0.90
CA ALA A 191 18.19 37.00 -1.08
C ALA A 191 17.87 37.47 -2.52
N GLU A 192 18.14 36.65 -3.54
CA GLU A 192 17.71 36.93 -4.92
C GLU A 192 16.19 36.86 -5.09
N LEU A 193 15.51 35.94 -4.41
CA LEU A 193 14.04 35.84 -4.40
C LEU A 193 13.37 37.00 -3.64
N GLU A 194 13.97 37.49 -2.55
CA GLU A 194 13.50 38.72 -1.88
C GLU A 194 13.71 39.97 -2.75
N ALA A 195 14.83 40.05 -3.50
CA ALA A 195 15.08 41.13 -4.44
C ALA A 195 14.12 41.12 -5.66
N MET A 196 13.53 39.96 -5.98
CA MET A 196 12.53 39.79 -7.04
C MET A 196 11.09 40.05 -6.57
N SER A 197 10.86 40.36 -5.30
CA SER A 197 9.53 40.66 -4.77
C SER A 197 9.30 42.16 -4.52
N TYR A 198 8.41 42.70 -5.37
CA TYR A 198 7.60 43.93 -5.21
C TYR A 198 8.18 45.30 -5.62
N LYS A 199 7.72 45.79 -6.79
CA LYS A 199 7.32 47.19 -6.95
C LYS A 199 5.80 47.25 -7.16
N GLY A 200 5.11 47.84 -6.20
CA GLY A 200 3.66 48.05 -6.22
C GLY A 200 3.19 48.95 -7.37
N PRO A 201 1.86 49.03 -7.59
CA PRO A 201 1.29 49.69 -8.75
C PRO A 201 1.45 51.22 -8.62
N ALA A 202 2.16 51.80 -9.59
CA ALA A 202 2.12 53.23 -9.86
C ALA A 202 0.79 53.59 -10.55
N GLU A 203 0.31 54.78 -10.23
CA GLU A 203 -0.94 55.40 -10.64
C GLU A 203 -1.26 55.27 -12.14
N VAL A 204 -2.53 55.00 -12.43
CA VAL A 204 -3.11 55.02 -13.77
C VAL A 204 -3.31 56.48 -14.20
N PRO A 205 -2.72 56.96 -15.30
CA PRO A 205 -3.22 58.15 -15.97
C PRO A 205 -4.37 57.76 -16.91
N ALA A 206 -5.39 58.62 -16.93
CA ALA A 206 -6.64 58.48 -17.66
C ALA A 206 -6.48 58.15 -19.16
N PRO A 207 -7.41 57.38 -19.76
CA PRO A 207 -7.39 57.14 -21.20
C PRO A 207 -7.80 58.40 -21.96
N ALA A 208 -6.91 58.85 -22.83
CA ALA A 208 -7.21 59.85 -23.85
C ALA A 208 -8.27 59.28 -24.81
N THR A 209 -9.32 60.07 -24.98
CA THR A 209 -10.39 59.93 -25.96
C THR A 209 -9.85 60.11 -27.37
N GLU A 210 -10.01 59.11 -28.23
CA GLU A 210 -10.00 59.31 -29.68
C GLU A 210 -11.30 58.82 -30.33
N PRO A 211 -11.77 59.49 -31.39
CA PRO A 211 -13.18 59.60 -31.72
C PRO A 211 -13.67 58.54 -32.70
N ALA A 212 -14.99 58.31 -32.64
CA ALA A 212 -15.75 57.38 -33.48
C ALA A 212 -15.56 57.58 -34.99
N PRO A 213 -15.52 56.50 -35.80
CA PRO A 213 -15.71 56.62 -37.23
C PRO A 213 -17.20 56.72 -37.56
N ALA A 214 -17.50 57.72 -38.40
CA ALA A 214 -18.83 58.09 -38.85
C ALA A 214 -19.48 57.05 -39.77
N VAL A 215 -20.79 56.90 -39.61
CA VAL A 215 -21.73 56.19 -40.48
C VAL A 215 -22.18 57.10 -41.61
N VAL A 216 -21.96 56.72 -42.87
CA VAL A 216 -22.83 57.07 -44.03
C VAL A 216 -22.57 56.08 -45.19
N PRO A 217 -23.46 55.93 -46.21
CA PRO A 217 -24.23 54.71 -46.42
C PRO A 217 -24.00 54.03 -47.80
N VAL A 218 -24.69 52.89 -47.96
CA VAL A 218 -24.82 52.04 -49.15
C VAL A 218 -25.33 52.81 -50.39
N PRO A 219 -25.01 52.34 -51.62
CA PRO A 219 -26.10 51.88 -52.48
C PRO A 219 -25.82 50.55 -53.21
N VAL A 220 -26.87 49.72 -53.28
CA VAL A 220 -27.04 48.52 -54.12
C VAL A 220 -27.46 48.99 -55.54
N PRO A 221 -27.20 48.22 -56.61
CA PRO A 221 -28.33 47.67 -57.37
C PRO A 221 -28.10 46.22 -57.87
N VAL A 222 -29.04 45.27 -57.63
CA VAL A 222 -30.18 44.84 -58.48
C VAL A 222 -29.84 43.58 -59.33
N ALA A 223 -30.33 42.41 -58.89
CA ALA A 223 -31.35 41.54 -59.56
C ALA A 223 -30.81 40.65 -60.71
N LYS A 224 -31.30 39.44 -61.04
CA LYS A 224 -32.60 38.77 -60.84
C LYS A 224 -32.44 37.26 -61.18
N VAL A 225 -33.24 36.44 -60.51
CA VAL A 225 -33.62 35.00 -60.70
C VAL A 225 -34.32 34.85 -62.11
N PRO A 226 -34.51 33.68 -62.80
CA PRO A 226 -35.19 32.51 -62.21
C PRO A 226 -35.08 31.06 -62.79
N ASP A 227 -35.61 30.14 -61.95
CA ASP A 227 -36.46 28.94 -62.16
C ASP A 227 -36.21 27.86 -63.23
N ALA A 228 -36.24 26.60 -62.76
CA ALA A 228 -37.19 25.52 -63.15
C ALA A 228 -36.82 24.22 -62.37
N ALA A 229 -37.61 23.74 -61.40
CA ALA A 229 -38.63 22.69 -61.53
C ALA A 229 -38.20 21.42 -62.31
N GLU A 230 -38.14 20.24 -61.69
CA GLU A 230 -39.18 19.20 -61.76
C GLU A 230 -38.85 17.94 -60.91
N LYS A 231 -39.92 17.23 -60.52
CA LYS A 231 -40.02 16.02 -59.67
C LYS A 231 -39.68 14.73 -60.44
N ALA A 232 -39.33 13.64 -59.74
CA ALA A 232 -40.15 12.40 -59.67
C ALA A 232 -39.47 11.23 -58.94
N GLU A 233 -40.33 10.38 -58.38
CA GLU A 233 -40.15 9.26 -57.44
C GLU A 233 -39.71 7.89 -58.05
N LYS A 234 -39.36 6.96 -57.12
CA LYS A 234 -39.53 5.47 -57.15
C LYS A 234 -38.54 4.69 -58.05
N LYS A 235 -38.09 3.45 -57.74
CA LYS A 235 -38.67 2.32 -56.99
C LYS A 235 -37.58 1.27 -56.69
N GLU A 236 -37.89 0.38 -55.75
CA GLU A 236 -37.16 -0.85 -55.36
C GLU A 236 -36.94 -1.83 -56.52
N GLU A 237 -35.89 -2.67 -56.44
CA GLU A 237 -36.03 -4.11 -56.67
C GLU A 237 -34.86 -4.91 -56.11
N THR A 238 -35.24 -6.01 -55.47
CA THR A 238 -34.43 -7.05 -54.83
C THR A 238 -34.01 -8.11 -55.85
N THR A 239 -32.97 -8.89 -55.54
CA THR A 239 -32.93 -10.35 -55.76
C THR A 239 -31.60 -10.90 -55.24
N GLY A 240 -31.69 -11.82 -54.28
CA GLY A 240 -30.61 -12.74 -53.95
C GLY A 240 -30.87 -14.09 -54.61
N ILE A 241 -29.81 -14.79 -55.02
CA ILE A 241 -29.80 -16.24 -55.23
C ILE A 241 -28.43 -16.78 -54.75
N THR A 242 -28.53 -17.82 -53.94
CA THR A 242 -27.55 -18.72 -53.34
C THR A 242 -26.97 -19.74 -54.33
N GLU A 243 -25.73 -20.22 -54.11
CA GLU A 243 -25.33 -21.65 -53.97
C GLU A 243 -23.79 -21.85 -54.16
N GLU A 244 -23.16 -22.57 -53.22
CA GLU A 244 -21.80 -23.18 -53.24
C GLU A 244 -21.76 -24.43 -54.19
N PRO A 245 -20.69 -25.29 -54.32
CA PRO A 245 -19.31 -25.32 -53.79
C PRO A 245 -18.21 -25.74 -54.84
N GLU A 246 -16.98 -25.97 -54.35
CA GLU A 246 -15.86 -26.77 -54.91
C GLU A 246 -15.02 -26.27 -56.11
N VAL A 247 -13.80 -25.78 -55.80
CA VAL A 247 -12.59 -26.17 -56.55
C VAL A 247 -11.50 -26.57 -55.55
N ILE A 248 -11.22 -27.87 -55.54
CA ILE A 248 -10.09 -28.51 -54.87
C ILE A 248 -8.87 -28.45 -55.81
N ALA A 249 -7.68 -28.35 -55.20
CA ALA A 249 -6.36 -28.79 -55.65
C ALA A 249 -5.35 -27.72 -56.14
N LEU A 250 -4.12 -27.92 -55.64
CA LEU A 250 -2.84 -27.24 -55.90
C LEU A 250 -2.63 -25.99 -55.01
N ILE A 251 -1.94 -26.06 -53.86
CA ILE A 251 -0.57 -26.55 -53.66
C ILE A 251 -0.38 -27.07 -52.21
N GLU A 252 -0.09 -28.36 -52.09
CA GLU A 252 0.65 -28.97 -50.97
C GLU A 252 2.15 -28.65 -51.12
N LYS A 253 2.78 -28.12 -50.06
CA LYS A 253 4.12 -28.49 -49.54
C LYS A 253 4.73 -27.35 -48.71
N ALA A 254 4.59 -27.42 -47.39
CA ALA A 254 5.66 -27.09 -46.46
C ALA A 254 5.32 -27.69 -45.10
N ALA A 255 6.19 -28.58 -44.66
CA ALA A 255 6.03 -29.49 -43.54
C ALA A 255 5.93 -28.78 -42.18
N LEU A 256 4.97 -29.24 -41.37
CA LEU A 256 4.92 -29.09 -39.92
C LEU A 256 6.07 -29.91 -39.29
N PRO A 257 6.94 -29.34 -38.44
CA PRO A 257 7.84 -30.15 -37.64
C PRO A 257 7.06 -30.87 -36.54
N GLN A 258 7.23 -32.20 -36.53
CA GLN A 258 6.68 -33.14 -35.58
C GLN A 258 7.28 -32.96 -34.17
N GLU A 259 6.45 -33.19 -33.16
CA GLU A 259 6.85 -33.37 -31.76
C GLU A 259 7.86 -34.53 -31.64
N PRO A 260 9.00 -34.37 -30.94
CA PRO A 260 9.83 -35.52 -30.60
C PRO A 260 9.17 -36.31 -29.46
N ALA A 261 8.91 -37.59 -29.74
CA ALA A 261 8.54 -38.62 -28.78
C ALA A 261 9.64 -38.82 -27.71
N PRO A 262 9.29 -39.41 -26.54
CA PRO A 262 10.03 -39.25 -25.29
C PRO A 262 11.32 -40.05 -25.26
N VAL A 263 12.41 -39.42 -24.84
CA VAL A 263 13.67 -40.11 -24.52
C VAL A 263 13.61 -40.55 -23.06
N GLU A 264 13.48 -41.85 -22.87
CA GLU A 264 13.54 -42.55 -21.59
C GLU A 264 14.99 -42.56 -21.08
N ALA A 265 15.23 -41.95 -19.91
CA ALA A 265 16.51 -42.00 -19.19
C ALA A 265 16.32 -42.76 -17.86
N PRO A 266 17.36 -43.47 -17.39
CA PRO A 266 17.22 -44.68 -16.58
C PRO A 266 16.76 -44.39 -15.14
N LYS A 267 15.89 -45.28 -14.63
CA LYS A 267 15.43 -45.30 -13.24
C LYS A 267 16.61 -45.55 -12.29
N PRO A 268 16.88 -44.67 -11.30
CA PRO A 268 17.71 -45.05 -10.17
C PRO A 268 16.86 -45.84 -9.16
N ASP A 269 17.27 -47.08 -8.89
CA ASP A 269 16.78 -47.90 -7.78
C ASP A 269 17.03 -47.18 -6.46
N LEU A 270 15.97 -46.63 -5.86
CA LEU A 270 15.98 -46.16 -4.48
C LEU A 270 15.07 -47.05 -3.65
N LYS A 271 15.72 -47.91 -2.87
CA LYS A 271 15.11 -48.72 -1.81
C LYS A 271 14.30 -47.81 -0.89
N LYS A 272 13.09 -48.26 -0.57
CA LYS A 272 12.20 -47.68 0.45
C LYS A 272 12.95 -47.44 1.75
N GLN A 273 12.96 -46.20 2.22
CA GLN A 273 13.04 -45.90 3.64
C GLN A 273 11.92 -44.90 3.97
N GLU A 274 10.92 -45.42 4.67
CA GLU A 274 9.94 -44.63 5.41
C GLU A 274 10.68 -43.87 6.51
N VAL A 275 10.52 -42.55 6.57
CA VAL A 275 10.92 -41.79 7.77
C VAL A 275 9.88 -40.72 8.07
N GLU A 276 9.42 -40.80 9.31
CA GLU A 276 8.44 -39.96 9.98
C GLU A 276 8.76 -38.47 9.95
N THR A 277 7.68 -37.71 10.14
CA THR A 277 7.59 -36.29 10.48
C THR A 277 8.82 -35.69 11.16
N TYR A 278 9.50 -34.75 10.50
CA TYR A 278 10.55 -33.94 11.13
C TYR A 278 9.96 -32.68 11.77
N ALA A 279 9.89 -32.70 13.09
CA ALA A 279 9.74 -31.55 13.95
C ALA A 279 11.10 -30.88 14.17
N SER A 280 11.20 -29.60 13.81
CA SER A 280 11.94 -28.51 14.47
C SER A 280 13.16 -28.78 15.40
N ALA A 281 14.11 -29.65 15.06
CA ALA A 281 15.37 -29.77 15.80
C ALA A 281 16.53 -30.20 14.90
N PHE A 282 17.71 -29.65 15.18
CA PHE A 282 19.03 -29.84 14.53
C PHE A 282 19.39 -28.89 13.39
N LEU A 283 19.89 -27.71 13.79
CA LEU A 283 20.76 -26.85 12.96
C LEU A 283 21.98 -26.34 13.75
N LEU A 284 22.41 -27.04 14.81
CA LEU A 284 23.59 -26.71 15.61
C LEU A 284 24.15 -27.98 16.26
N ASP A 285 25.02 -28.69 15.55
CA ASP A 285 26.11 -29.49 16.14
C ASP A 285 27.08 -29.84 15.00
N TYR A 286 28.39 -29.75 15.27
CA TYR A 286 29.53 -29.88 14.34
C TYR A 286 30.01 -28.62 13.61
N ALA A 287 30.54 -27.67 14.39
CA ALA A 287 31.76 -26.96 14.00
C ALA A 287 32.63 -26.77 15.24
N GLU A 288 33.74 -27.51 15.35
CA GLU A 288 34.80 -27.22 16.32
C GLU A 288 35.45 -25.89 15.94
N GLU A 289 35.51 -24.95 16.88
CA GLU A 289 36.20 -23.67 16.70
C GLU A 289 37.71 -23.81 16.93
N PRO A 290 38.51 -23.10 16.14
CA PRO A 290 39.57 -22.30 16.71
C PRO A 290 39.40 -20.81 16.36
N LYS A 291 39.59 -20.00 17.41
CA LYS A 291 39.62 -18.54 17.41
C LYS A 291 40.76 -18.01 16.54
N GLU A 292 40.46 -17.11 15.61
CA GLU A 292 41.24 -15.89 15.32
C GLU A 292 40.55 -15.00 14.26
N GLU A 293 40.97 -13.74 14.22
CA GLU A 293 40.26 -12.52 13.84
C GLU A 293 40.10 -12.23 12.31
N VAL A 294 38.96 -11.62 11.98
CA VAL A 294 38.63 -10.72 10.83
C VAL A 294 39.14 -11.07 9.42
N SER A 295 38.28 -11.66 8.58
CA SER A 295 38.18 -11.35 7.13
C SER A 295 36.93 -12.03 6.51
N GLU A 296 36.12 -11.26 5.78
CA GLU A 296 35.00 -11.66 4.89
C GLU A 296 34.01 -12.72 5.43
N LYS A 297 32.76 -12.31 5.72
CA LYS A 297 31.65 -13.23 6.08
C LYS A 297 31.62 -14.42 5.11
N ARG A 298 32.12 -15.57 5.57
CA ARG A 298 32.26 -16.81 4.80
C ARG A 298 30.87 -17.26 4.36
N VAL A 299 30.55 -17.10 3.08
CA VAL A 299 29.33 -17.66 2.49
C VAL A 299 29.40 -19.18 2.70
N VAL A 300 28.54 -19.69 3.58
CA VAL A 300 28.46 -21.13 3.85
C VAL A 300 27.95 -21.80 2.58
N LYS A 301 28.78 -22.65 1.97
CA LYS A 301 28.38 -23.41 0.79
C LYS A 301 27.43 -24.52 1.22
N ILE A 302 26.15 -24.39 0.84
CA ILE A 302 25.13 -25.40 1.08
C ILE A 302 25.33 -26.54 0.07
N GLU A 303 25.53 -27.77 0.55
CA GLU A 303 25.84 -28.93 -0.31
C GLU A 303 24.71 -29.28 -1.28
N ASN A 304 23.45 -29.14 -0.85
CA ASN A 304 22.27 -29.38 -1.68
C ASN A 304 21.25 -28.23 -1.57
N PRO A 305 21.49 -27.10 -2.25
CA PRO A 305 20.64 -25.91 -2.17
C PRO A 305 19.29 -26.09 -2.86
N ASN A 306 19.14 -27.13 -3.68
CA ASN A 306 17.95 -27.43 -4.47
C ASN A 306 17.01 -28.45 -3.80
N LEU A 307 17.26 -28.77 -2.53
CA LEU A 307 16.37 -29.63 -1.77
C LEU A 307 14.96 -29.05 -1.75
N ALA A 308 13.98 -29.87 -2.13
CA ALA A 308 12.57 -29.53 -2.16
C ALA A 308 11.78 -30.46 -1.25
N ASP A 309 10.72 -29.93 -0.62
CA ASP A 309 9.82 -30.78 0.15
C ASP A 309 8.86 -31.58 -0.75
N LYS A 310 7.97 -32.38 -0.14
CA LYS A 310 6.97 -33.19 -0.87
C LYS A 310 6.06 -32.38 -1.79
N ASN A 311 5.99 -31.07 -1.64
CA ASN A 311 5.20 -30.17 -2.47
C ASN A 311 6.05 -29.46 -3.54
N GLY A 312 7.33 -29.79 -3.66
CA GLY A 312 8.26 -29.13 -4.58
C GLY A 312 8.72 -27.76 -4.08
N VAL A 313 8.45 -27.39 -2.83
CA VAL A 313 8.89 -26.10 -2.29
C VAL A 313 10.37 -26.20 -1.92
N THR A 314 11.20 -25.43 -2.62
CA THR A 314 12.65 -25.40 -2.39
C THR A 314 13.04 -24.55 -1.19
N LEU A 315 14.28 -24.71 -0.70
CA LEU A 315 14.83 -23.83 0.33
C LEU A 315 14.80 -22.35 -0.09
N LEU A 316 15.10 -22.07 -1.37
CA LEU A 316 15.05 -20.70 -1.90
C LEU A 316 13.64 -20.10 -1.87
N MET A 317 12.60 -20.90 -2.14
CA MET A 317 11.21 -20.45 -2.01
C MET A 317 10.84 -20.15 -0.55
N LYS A 318 11.30 -20.98 0.40
CA LYS A 318 11.07 -20.75 1.84
C LYS A 318 11.76 -19.47 2.30
N ALA A 319 13.01 -19.24 1.88
CA ALA A 319 13.76 -18.02 2.18
C ALA A 319 13.11 -16.77 1.56
N ALA A 320 12.69 -16.85 0.29
CA ALA A 320 11.97 -15.76 -0.38
C ALA A 320 10.61 -15.46 0.29
N LYS A 321 9.94 -16.50 0.83
CA LYS A 321 8.70 -16.34 1.60
C LYS A 321 8.93 -15.78 3.00
N SER A 322 10.04 -16.11 3.67
CA SER A 322 10.33 -15.60 5.02
C SER A 322 10.84 -14.17 5.02
N GLY A 323 11.47 -13.73 3.92
CA GLY A 323 12.05 -12.38 3.82
C GLY A 323 13.51 -12.31 4.26
N SER A 324 14.21 -13.45 4.34
CA SER A 324 15.61 -13.52 4.78
C SER A 324 16.56 -13.22 3.61
N ASP A 325 17.09 -12.00 3.55
CA ASP A 325 18.07 -11.58 2.54
C ASP A 325 19.33 -12.46 2.58
N TRP A 326 19.80 -12.78 3.79
CA TRP A 326 20.97 -13.64 3.99
C TRP A 326 20.77 -15.05 3.45
N ASP A 327 19.62 -15.69 3.73
CA ASP A 327 19.36 -17.05 3.25
C ASP A 327 19.23 -17.07 1.73
N VAL A 328 18.55 -16.06 1.16
CA VAL A 328 18.43 -15.92 -0.30
C VAL A 328 19.82 -15.75 -0.93
N ARG A 329 20.68 -14.87 -0.40
CA ARG A 329 22.05 -14.68 -0.89
C ARG A 329 22.87 -15.96 -0.81
N THR A 330 22.84 -16.64 0.33
CA THR A 330 23.63 -17.85 0.59
C THR A 330 23.20 -19.00 -0.30
N LEU A 331 21.88 -19.20 -0.46
CA LEU A 331 21.33 -20.23 -1.34
C LEU A 331 21.67 -19.96 -2.82
N LEU A 332 21.52 -18.71 -3.27
CA LEU A 332 21.88 -18.32 -4.64
C LEU A 332 23.38 -18.49 -4.90
N ALA A 333 24.24 -18.11 -3.95
CA ALA A 333 25.69 -18.30 -4.04
C ALA A 333 26.09 -19.78 -4.00
N SER A 334 25.30 -20.62 -3.33
CA SER A 334 25.50 -22.08 -3.29
C SER A 334 24.99 -22.80 -4.56
N GLY A 335 24.36 -22.09 -5.50
CA GLY A 335 23.84 -22.66 -6.75
C GLY A 335 22.38 -23.09 -6.71
N ALA A 336 21.56 -22.46 -5.86
CA ALA A 336 20.12 -22.68 -5.86
C ALA A 336 19.48 -22.34 -7.22
N GLU A 337 18.59 -23.19 -7.70
CA GLU A 337 17.83 -23.01 -8.92
C GLU A 337 16.76 -21.94 -8.73
N VAL A 338 17.05 -20.74 -9.26
CA VAL A 338 16.20 -19.54 -9.11
C VAL A 338 14.79 -19.73 -9.67
N ASN A 339 14.70 -20.51 -10.76
CA ASN A 339 13.48 -20.71 -11.53
C ASN A 339 12.77 -22.04 -11.20
N ALA A 340 13.19 -22.74 -10.14
CA ALA A 340 12.50 -23.91 -9.65
C ALA A 340 11.03 -23.60 -9.37
N ARG A 341 10.18 -24.62 -9.49
CA ARG A 341 8.73 -24.48 -9.37
C ARG A 341 8.16 -25.51 -8.42
N ASP A 342 7.31 -25.06 -7.49
CA ASP A 342 6.56 -25.98 -6.65
C ASP A 342 5.46 -26.69 -7.46
N LYS A 343 4.73 -27.62 -6.83
CA LYS A 343 3.65 -28.37 -7.47
C LYS A 343 2.56 -27.48 -8.05
N ASP A 344 2.37 -26.27 -7.55
CA ASP A 344 1.39 -25.31 -8.05
C ASP A 344 1.98 -24.32 -9.07
N GLY A 345 3.27 -24.47 -9.36
CA GLY A 345 4.00 -23.66 -10.32
C GLY A 345 4.49 -22.34 -9.75
N TRP A 346 4.55 -22.17 -8.43
CA TRP A 346 5.12 -20.98 -7.79
C TRP A 346 6.63 -20.98 -7.86
N THR A 347 7.21 -19.81 -8.11
CA THR A 347 8.66 -19.56 -8.08
C THR A 347 9.03 -18.77 -6.83
N ALA A 348 10.32 -18.72 -6.49
CA ALA A 348 10.82 -17.87 -5.41
C ALA A 348 10.41 -16.39 -5.60
N LEU A 349 10.43 -15.88 -6.84
CA LEU A 349 10.00 -14.52 -7.15
C LEU A 349 8.50 -14.29 -6.86
N MET A 350 7.63 -15.27 -7.12
CA MET A 350 6.21 -15.17 -6.77
C MET A 350 5.97 -15.17 -5.26
N TYR A 351 6.73 -15.98 -4.50
CA TYR A 351 6.68 -15.96 -3.05
C TYR A 351 7.14 -14.61 -2.49
N ALA A 352 8.27 -14.08 -2.96
CA ALA A 352 8.75 -12.76 -2.57
C ALA A 352 7.73 -11.67 -2.89
N ALA A 353 7.22 -11.59 -4.13
CA ALA A 353 6.28 -10.55 -4.55
C ALA A 353 4.92 -10.59 -3.82
N ARG A 354 4.52 -11.75 -3.28
CA ARG A 354 3.27 -11.92 -2.53
C ARG A 354 3.41 -11.63 -1.05
N TYR A 355 4.47 -12.16 -0.42
CA TYR A 355 4.58 -12.18 1.03
C TYR A 355 5.51 -11.10 1.57
N GLN A 356 6.39 -10.56 0.72
CA GLN A 356 7.42 -9.62 1.12
C GLN A 356 7.25 -8.27 0.45
N ASN A 357 7.64 -7.23 1.19
CA ASN A 357 7.69 -5.84 0.71
C ASN A 357 9.13 -5.36 0.52
N ASN A 358 10.10 -6.26 0.74
CA ASN A 358 11.52 -5.99 0.60
C ASN A 358 11.92 -6.04 -0.88
N LEU A 359 12.46 -4.92 -1.37
CA LEU A 359 12.94 -4.76 -2.74
C LEU A 359 14.21 -5.57 -3.01
N ASN A 360 15.05 -5.78 -1.99
CA ASN A 360 16.34 -6.46 -2.12
C ASN A 360 16.19 -7.89 -2.63
N ILE A 361 15.26 -8.66 -2.05
CA ILE A 361 15.00 -10.05 -2.49
C ILE A 361 14.53 -10.09 -3.94
N ILE A 362 13.65 -9.16 -4.32
CA ILE A 362 13.14 -9.06 -5.70
C ILE A 362 14.29 -8.78 -6.66
N ASN A 363 15.14 -7.81 -6.35
CA ASN A 363 16.33 -7.47 -7.15
C ASN A 363 17.30 -8.64 -7.25
N MET A 364 17.67 -9.25 -6.12
CA MET A 364 18.60 -10.39 -6.12
C MET A 364 18.09 -11.56 -6.97
N LEU A 365 16.81 -11.88 -6.88
CA LEU A 365 16.22 -12.95 -7.69
C LEU A 365 16.24 -12.58 -9.18
N ILE A 366 15.87 -11.34 -9.55
CA ILE A 366 15.88 -10.86 -10.93
C ILE A 366 17.31 -10.83 -11.50
N GLU A 367 18.28 -10.32 -10.73
CA GLU A 367 19.71 -10.28 -11.08
C GLU A 367 20.29 -11.68 -11.31
N LYS A 368 19.80 -12.68 -10.56
CA LYS A 368 20.15 -14.09 -10.77
C LYS A 368 19.30 -14.79 -11.83
N GLY A 369 18.54 -14.06 -12.63
CA GLY A 369 17.83 -14.58 -13.79
C GLY A 369 16.44 -15.16 -13.50
N ALA A 370 15.76 -14.69 -12.45
CA ALA A 370 14.38 -15.10 -12.18
C ALA A 370 13.44 -14.69 -13.34
N TYR A 371 12.63 -15.63 -13.79
CA TYR A 371 11.66 -15.37 -14.85
C TYR A 371 10.47 -14.55 -14.35
N VAL A 372 10.38 -13.30 -14.80
CA VAL A 372 9.36 -12.32 -14.37
C VAL A 372 7.99 -12.49 -15.05
N ARG A 373 7.89 -13.33 -16.08
CA ARG A 373 6.66 -13.56 -16.88
C ARG A 373 6.02 -14.94 -16.67
N VAL A 374 6.56 -15.76 -15.77
CA VAL A 374 6.04 -17.12 -15.52
C VAL A 374 4.66 -17.06 -14.88
N ARG A 375 3.80 -18.01 -15.24
CA ARG A 375 2.44 -18.17 -14.70
C ARG A 375 2.32 -19.47 -13.93
N ASN A 376 1.81 -19.41 -12.71
CA ASN A 376 1.46 -20.60 -11.92
C ASN A 376 0.14 -21.23 -12.41
N LYS A 377 -0.31 -22.33 -11.79
CA LYS A 377 -1.56 -23.02 -12.15
C LYS A 377 -2.82 -22.15 -12.01
N PHE A 378 -2.75 -21.09 -11.21
CA PHE A 378 -3.82 -20.11 -11.02
C PHE A 378 -3.77 -18.96 -12.02
N ASN A 379 -2.94 -19.08 -13.06
CA ASN A 379 -2.68 -18.05 -14.05
C ASN A 379 -2.24 -16.72 -13.41
N ALA A 380 -1.49 -16.80 -12.31
CA ALA A 380 -0.94 -15.67 -11.60
C ALA A 380 0.56 -15.54 -11.89
N THR A 381 0.98 -14.31 -12.19
CA THR A 381 2.37 -13.92 -12.46
C THR A 381 2.96 -13.18 -11.27
N PRO A 382 4.30 -13.01 -11.17
CA PRO A 382 4.90 -12.12 -10.18
C PRO A 382 4.30 -10.71 -10.21
N LEU A 383 3.98 -10.18 -11.40
CA LEU A 383 3.33 -8.89 -11.58
C LEU A 383 1.96 -8.85 -10.89
N LEU A 384 1.11 -9.88 -11.11
CA LEU A 384 -0.20 -9.96 -10.45
C LEU A 384 -0.08 -10.10 -8.93
N MET A 385 0.93 -10.82 -8.43
CA MET A 385 1.19 -10.90 -6.98
C MET A 385 1.55 -9.54 -6.41
N ALA A 386 2.46 -8.81 -7.07
CA ALA A 386 2.86 -7.48 -6.63
C ALA A 386 1.70 -6.48 -6.72
N ALA A 387 0.87 -6.56 -7.77
CA ALA A 387 -0.28 -5.68 -7.95
C ALA A 387 -1.29 -5.79 -6.79
N ASP A 388 -1.60 -7.02 -6.35
CA ASP A 388 -2.63 -7.31 -5.33
C ASP A 388 -2.10 -7.30 -3.88
N TYR A 389 -0.90 -7.83 -3.64
CA TYR A 389 -0.42 -8.09 -2.28
C TYR A 389 0.70 -7.17 -1.78
N SER A 390 1.58 -6.69 -2.67
CA SER A 390 2.70 -5.84 -2.24
C SER A 390 2.19 -4.56 -1.58
N LYS A 391 2.90 -4.07 -0.55
CA LYS A 391 2.70 -2.74 0.02
C LYS A 391 3.72 -1.73 -0.51
N ASN A 392 4.73 -2.20 -1.24
CA ASN A 392 5.78 -1.39 -1.83
C ASN A 392 5.53 -1.21 -3.34
N PRO A 393 5.21 0.01 -3.81
CA PRO A 393 5.02 0.31 -5.23
C PRO A 393 6.27 0.04 -6.08
N GLU A 394 7.48 0.14 -5.51
CA GLU A 394 8.72 -0.09 -6.27
C GLU A 394 8.85 -1.53 -6.76
N ILE A 395 8.35 -2.52 -6.02
CA ILE A 395 8.31 -3.92 -6.47
C ILE A 395 7.48 -4.03 -7.76
N LEU A 396 6.36 -3.31 -7.80
CA LEU A 396 5.51 -3.26 -8.98
C LEU A 396 6.21 -2.54 -10.14
N SER A 397 6.86 -1.40 -9.87
CA SER A 397 7.66 -0.65 -10.85
C SER A 397 8.73 -1.51 -11.53
N ILE A 398 9.49 -2.28 -10.76
CA ILE A 398 10.53 -3.18 -11.29
C ILE A 398 9.94 -4.26 -12.19
N LEU A 399 8.81 -4.86 -11.79
CA LEU A 399 8.13 -5.88 -12.58
C LEU A 399 7.43 -5.33 -13.84
N LEU A 400 7.25 -4.00 -13.92
CA LEU A 400 6.75 -3.27 -15.07
C LEU A 400 7.85 -2.76 -16.00
N LYS A 401 9.10 -2.60 -15.54
CA LYS A 401 10.22 -1.92 -16.22
C LYS A 401 10.56 -2.39 -17.65
N ASN A 402 10.05 -3.55 -18.09
CA ASN A 402 10.21 -4.07 -19.46
C ASN A 402 8.89 -4.64 -20.02
N ARG A 403 7.76 -4.04 -19.66
CA ARG A 403 6.43 -4.41 -20.15
C ARG A 403 5.83 -3.28 -20.95
N THR A 404 5.01 -3.65 -21.93
CA THR A 404 4.27 -2.70 -22.75
C THR A 404 2.81 -2.66 -22.33
N VAL A 405 2.15 -1.51 -22.52
CA VAL A 405 0.70 -1.38 -22.26
C VAL A 405 -0.18 -2.24 -23.16
N ALA A 406 0.37 -2.76 -24.27
CA ALA A 406 -0.31 -3.71 -25.13
C ALA A 406 -0.48 -5.10 -24.48
N GLU A 407 0.27 -5.41 -23.42
CA GLU A 407 0.12 -6.66 -22.69
C GLU A 407 -1.17 -6.65 -21.86
N ASP A 408 -2.09 -7.57 -22.17
CA ASP A 408 -3.31 -7.79 -21.36
C ASP A 408 -3.00 -8.08 -19.89
N GLU A 409 -1.82 -8.63 -19.60
CA GLU A 409 -1.34 -8.87 -18.24
C GLU A 409 -1.13 -7.56 -17.46
N VAL A 410 -0.65 -6.49 -18.12
CA VAL A 410 -0.48 -5.17 -17.50
C VAL A 410 -1.84 -4.58 -17.18
N PHE A 411 -2.79 -4.66 -18.13
CA PHE A 411 -4.16 -4.20 -17.87
C PHE A 411 -4.84 -5.01 -16.76
N ARG A 412 -4.64 -6.33 -16.74
CA ARG A 412 -5.14 -7.19 -15.67
C ARG A 412 -4.53 -6.82 -14.33
N ALA A 413 -3.23 -6.54 -14.26
CA ALA A 413 -2.55 -6.09 -13.05
C ALA A 413 -3.10 -4.74 -12.56
N PHE A 414 -3.35 -3.80 -13.48
CA PHE A 414 -3.99 -2.52 -13.18
C PHE A 414 -5.35 -2.69 -12.52
N ILE A 415 -6.24 -3.52 -13.08
CA ILE A 415 -7.54 -3.81 -12.47
C ILE A 415 -7.40 -4.51 -11.11
N PHE A 416 -6.42 -5.41 -10.96
CA PHE A 416 -6.15 -6.08 -9.68
C PHE A 416 -5.66 -5.08 -8.62
N THR A 417 -4.86 -4.09 -8.98
CA THR A 417 -4.45 -3.02 -8.07
C THR A 417 -5.65 -2.18 -7.62
N ILE A 418 -6.57 -1.82 -8.53
CA ILE A 418 -7.77 -1.05 -8.19
C ILE A 418 -8.69 -1.84 -7.24
N THR A 419 -8.90 -3.13 -7.51
CA THR A 419 -9.83 -3.99 -6.76
C THR A 419 -9.21 -4.64 -5.52
N GLY A 420 -7.88 -4.54 -5.36
CA GLY A 420 -7.10 -5.17 -4.30
C GLY A 420 -7.50 -4.67 -2.91
N LYS A 421 -7.77 -5.62 -2.00
CA LYS A 421 -8.20 -5.33 -0.62
C LYS A 421 -7.05 -5.23 0.38
N THR A 422 -5.85 -5.67 -0.02
CA THR A 422 -4.71 -5.87 0.88
C THR A 422 -3.92 -4.59 1.15
N SER A 423 -3.94 -3.63 0.20
CA SER A 423 -3.20 -2.37 0.29
C SER A 423 -4.04 -1.24 0.90
N SER A 424 -3.40 -0.34 1.65
CA SER A 424 -4.01 0.92 2.09
C SER A 424 -4.38 1.80 0.88
N SER A 425 -5.30 2.75 1.07
CA SER A 425 -5.72 3.68 -0.01
C SER A 425 -4.54 4.42 -0.63
N HIS A 426 -3.64 4.95 0.20
CA HIS A 426 -2.45 5.67 -0.26
C HIS A 426 -1.52 4.80 -1.11
N VAL A 427 -1.21 3.57 -0.65
CA VAL A 427 -0.38 2.63 -1.42
C VAL A 427 -1.05 2.23 -2.72
N ARG A 428 -2.38 2.03 -2.69
CA ARG A 428 -3.16 1.72 -3.89
C ARG A 428 -3.07 2.87 -4.90
N ALA A 429 -3.24 4.11 -4.46
CA ALA A 429 -3.13 5.30 -5.30
C ALA A 429 -1.71 5.46 -5.89
N ALA A 430 -0.66 5.20 -5.12
CA ALA A 430 0.71 5.21 -5.61
C ALA A 430 0.96 4.14 -6.70
N LYS A 431 0.45 2.92 -6.51
CA LYS A 431 0.54 1.86 -7.52
C LYS A 431 -0.29 2.17 -8.77
N VAL A 432 -1.50 2.72 -8.61
CA VAL A 432 -2.34 3.15 -9.73
C VAL A 432 -1.61 4.17 -10.57
N LYS A 433 -0.95 5.16 -9.93
CA LYS A 433 -0.14 6.16 -10.62
C LYS A 433 0.91 5.55 -11.55
N LEU A 434 1.61 4.48 -11.13
CA LEU A 434 2.59 3.79 -11.99
C LEU A 434 1.96 3.29 -13.31
N PHE A 435 0.72 2.81 -13.28
CA PHE A 435 0.02 2.40 -14.51
C PHE A 435 -0.45 3.61 -15.34
N LEU A 436 -0.87 4.69 -14.68
CA LEU A 436 -1.23 5.94 -15.36
C LEU A 436 -0.03 6.54 -16.10
N ASP A 437 1.15 6.52 -15.48
CA ASP A 437 2.41 6.97 -16.07
C ASP A 437 2.81 6.13 -17.31
N MET A 438 2.36 4.87 -17.38
CA MET A 438 2.50 4.02 -18.57
C MET A 438 1.47 4.31 -19.67
N ASN A 439 0.47 5.16 -19.41
CA ASN A 439 -0.61 5.51 -20.33
C ASN A 439 -1.56 4.34 -20.66
N VAL A 440 -1.94 3.55 -19.64
CA VAL A 440 -2.88 2.43 -19.78
C VAL A 440 -4.27 2.87 -20.26
N PRO A 441 -4.99 2.02 -21.04
CA PRO A 441 -6.27 2.42 -21.64
C PRO A 441 -7.41 2.48 -20.62
N LEU A 442 -7.71 3.67 -20.09
CA LEU A 442 -8.67 3.88 -18.99
C LEU A 442 -10.13 3.59 -19.32
N ASN A 443 -10.48 3.61 -20.61
CA ASN A 443 -11.85 3.43 -21.12
C ASN A 443 -12.08 2.03 -21.71
N ARG A 444 -11.10 1.14 -21.63
CA ARG A 444 -11.23 -0.26 -22.04
C ARG A 444 -12.10 -1.03 -21.06
N LEU A 445 -13.06 -1.79 -21.58
CA LEU A 445 -13.83 -2.74 -20.78
C LEU A 445 -13.00 -4.00 -20.50
N TRP A 446 -12.96 -4.42 -19.23
CA TRP A 446 -12.46 -5.72 -18.82
C TRP A 446 -13.51 -6.42 -17.98
N LYS A 447 -13.89 -7.64 -18.41
CA LYS A 447 -15.03 -8.37 -17.85
C LYS A 447 -16.31 -7.52 -17.73
N GLY A 448 -16.55 -6.65 -18.71
CA GLY A 448 -17.74 -5.81 -18.78
C GLY A 448 -17.72 -4.59 -17.86
N GLN A 449 -16.57 -4.11 -17.40
CA GLN A 449 -16.46 -2.85 -16.62
C GLN A 449 -15.22 -2.06 -17.00
N THR A 450 -15.29 -0.73 -16.92
CA THR A 450 -14.11 0.13 -17.04
C THR A 450 -13.32 0.16 -15.71
N PRO A 451 -12.02 0.49 -15.72
CA PRO A 451 -11.25 0.81 -14.52
C PRO A 451 -11.97 1.75 -13.55
N LEU A 452 -12.66 2.77 -14.07
CA LEU A 452 -13.43 3.72 -13.26
C LEU A 452 -14.66 3.07 -12.59
N MET A 453 -15.36 2.17 -13.28
CA MET A 453 -16.44 1.37 -12.66
C MET A 453 -15.92 0.46 -11.55
N TYR A 454 -14.77 -0.19 -11.76
CA TYR A 454 -14.11 -0.98 -10.72
C TYR A 454 -13.72 -0.11 -9.50
N ALA A 455 -13.15 1.07 -9.73
CA ALA A 455 -12.80 1.99 -8.68
C ALA A 455 -14.04 2.44 -7.88
N ALA A 456 -15.12 2.81 -8.56
CA ALA A 456 -16.39 3.16 -7.92
C ALA A 456 -17.00 2.01 -7.10
N GLN A 457 -16.89 0.78 -7.58
CA GLN A 457 -17.47 -0.40 -6.93
C GLN A 457 -16.70 -0.87 -5.69
N TYR A 458 -15.36 -0.80 -5.71
CA TYR A 458 -14.51 -1.46 -4.71
C TYR A 458 -13.73 -0.50 -3.80
N SER A 459 -13.57 0.76 -4.17
CA SER A 459 -12.76 1.71 -3.38
C SER A 459 -13.46 2.13 -2.09
N THR A 460 -12.65 2.44 -1.08
CA THR A 460 -13.08 2.99 0.22
C THR A 460 -12.78 4.47 0.35
N THR A 461 -11.96 5.01 -0.55
CA THR A 461 -11.64 6.44 -0.67
C THR A 461 -11.82 6.84 -2.13
N THR A 462 -11.88 8.14 -2.36
CA THR A 462 -12.09 8.73 -3.70
C THR A 462 -10.78 9.06 -4.40
N ASP A 463 -9.63 8.88 -3.75
CA ASP A 463 -8.29 9.17 -4.30
C ASP A 463 -8.04 8.50 -5.67
N VAL A 464 -8.31 7.20 -5.77
CA VAL A 464 -8.13 6.45 -7.02
C VAL A 464 -9.13 6.90 -8.09
N ILE A 465 -10.35 7.24 -7.69
CA ILE A 465 -11.37 7.75 -8.61
C ILE A 465 -10.92 9.09 -9.18
N GLN A 466 -10.44 9.99 -8.31
CA GLN A 466 -9.91 11.29 -8.70
C GLN A 466 -8.73 11.13 -9.67
N GLN A 467 -7.75 10.28 -9.35
CA GLN A 467 -6.61 10.00 -10.23
C GLN A 467 -7.03 9.49 -11.61
N LEU A 468 -8.05 8.62 -11.68
CA LEU A 468 -8.55 8.11 -12.96
C LEU A 468 -9.24 9.20 -13.77
N LEU A 469 -10.05 10.05 -13.12
CA LEU A 469 -10.71 11.18 -13.78
C LEU A 469 -9.70 12.21 -14.29
N ASP A 470 -8.70 12.55 -13.47
CA ASP A 470 -7.62 13.49 -13.83
C ASP A 470 -6.80 12.96 -15.02
N ALA A 471 -6.65 11.64 -15.12
CA ALA A 471 -5.99 10.98 -16.25
C ALA A 471 -6.89 10.77 -17.48
N GLY A 472 -8.14 11.25 -17.46
CA GLY A 472 -9.05 11.22 -18.61
C GLY A 472 -9.95 9.97 -18.73
N ALA A 473 -10.21 9.26 -17.63
CA ALA A 473 -11.24 8.23 -17.60
C ALA A 473 -12.63 8.85 -17.81
N ASP A 474 -13.44 8.26 -18.69
CA ASP A 474 -14.77 8.77 -19.03
C ASP A 474 -15.84 8.24 -18.06
N PRO A 475 -16.42 9.08 -17.20
CA PRO A 475 -17.48 8.69 -16.26
C PRO A 475 -18.83 8.37 -16.91
N ALA A 476 -19.07 8.83 -18.15
CA ALA A 476 -20.34 8.63 -18.86
C ALA A 476 -20.44 7.26 -19.53
N LEU A 477 -19.33 6.52 -19.64
CA LEU A 477 -19.33 5.17 -20.20
C LEU A 477 -20.19 4.24 -19.35
N THR A 478 -20.92 3.37 -20.05
CA THR A 478 -21.74 2.33 -19.44
C THR A 478 -21.28 0.96 -19.90
N ASN A 479 -21.51 -0.05 -19.07
CA ASN A 479 -21.28 -1.43 -19.47
C ASN A 479 -22.45 -2.01 -20.25
N GLU A 480 -22.37 -3.29 -20.61
CA GLU A 480 -23.42 -4.05 -21.29
C GLU A 480 -24.78 -4.02 -20.57
N LYS A 481 -24.80 -3.73 -19.26
CA LYS A 481 -26.01 -3.61 -18.44
C LYS A 481 -26.52 -2.18 -18.33
N GLY A 482 -25.91 -1.23 -19.04
CA GLY A 482 -26.22 0.20 -18.97
C GLY A 482 -25.77 0.87 -17.66
N MET A 483 -24.93 0.22 -16.84
CA MET A 483 -24.46 0.79 -15.58
C MET A 483 -23.22 1.65 -15.80
N SER A 484 -23.28 2.89 -15.32
CA SER A 484 -22.15 3.84 -15.27
C SER A 484 -21.30 3.67 -14.02
N ALA A 485 -20.15 4.34 -13.97
CA ALA A 485 -19.34 4.41 -12.74
C ALA A 485 -20.15 4.99 -11.55
N PHE A 486 -21.03 5.97 -11.81
CA PHE A 486 -21.91 6.53 -10.78
C PHE A 486 -22.92 5.52 -10.23
N ASP A 487 -23.44 4.62 -11.07
CA ASP A 487 -24.34 3.55 -10.62
C ASP A 487 -23.66 2.56 -9.67
N TYR A 488 -22.39 2.25 -9.93
CA TYR A 488 -21.59 1.45 -9.01
C TYR A 488 -21.28 2.21 -7.71
N ALA A 489 -20.94 3.50 -7.80
CA ALA A 489 -20.65 4.34 -6.65
C ALA A 489 -21.85 4.43 -5.69
N LYS A 490 -23.07 4.63 -6.21
CA LYS A 490 -24.31 4.67 -5.40
C LYS A 490 -24.54 3.41 -4.57
N ASN A 491 -24.13 2.25 -5.09
CA ASN A 491 -24.28 0.96 -4.41
C ASN A 491 -23.13 0.67 -3.42
N ASN A 492 -22.04 1.45 -3.45
CA ASN A 492 -20.88 1.28 -2.60
C ASN A 492 -21.01 2.08 -1.30
N LYS A 493 -21.49 1.43 -0.24
CA LYS A 493 -21.68 2.03 1.09
C LYS A 493 -20.38 2.50 1.78
N ARG A 494 -19.21 2.10 1.27
CA ARG A 494 -17.90 2.43 1.86
C ARG A 494 -17.27 3.65 1.22
N LEU A 495 -17.80 4.11 0.09
CA LEU A 495 -17.26 5.25 -0.64
C LEU A 495 -17.86 6.55 -0.05
N PRO A 496 -17.03 7.54 0.33
CA PRO A 496 -17.53 8.82 0.80
C PRO A 496 -18.25 9.55 -0.33
N GLN A 497 -19.34 10.25 0.01
CA GLN A 497 -20.14 11.04 -0.94
C GLN A 497 -19.60 12.47 -1.04
N ASP A 498 -18.31 12.60 -1.35
CA ASP A 498 -17.63 13.88 -1.50
C ASP A 498 -17.78 14.46 -2.94
N ASN A 499 -17.07 15.54 -3.24
CA ASN A 499 -17.12 16.18 -4.55
C ASN A 499 -16.69 15.24 -5.70
N THR A 500 -15.71 14.36 -5.47
CA THR A 500 -15.26 13.38 -6.47
C THR A 500 -16.31 12.29 -6.70
N PHE A 501 -17.04 11.90 -5.66
CA PHE A 501 -18.20 11.01 -5.84
C PHE A 501 -19.25 11.64 -6.76
N TRP A 502 -19.57 12.92 -6.56
CA TRP A 502 -20.58 13.62 -7.35
C TRP A 502 -20.10 13.95 -8.77
N SER A 503 -18.79 14.11 -9.00
CA SER A 503 -18.24 14.32 -10.35
C SER A 503 -18.41 13.11 -11.27
N LEU A 504 -18.61 11.90 -10.72
CA LEU A 504 -18.98 10.72 -11.50
C LEU A 504 -20.36 10.85 -12.15
N ASN A 505 -21.26 11.65 -11.57
CA ASN A 505 -22.57 11.92 -12.14
C ASN A 505 -22.48 12.95 -13.27
N SER A 506 -21.80 12.55 -14.34
CA SER A 506 -21.59 13.32 -15.56
C SER A 506 -22.79 13.23 -16.52
N ALA A 507 -24.00 13.12 -15.97
CA ALA A 507 -25.23 13.16 -16.74
C ALA A 507 -25.62 14.62 -17.04
N LYS A 508 -25.15 15.08 -18.21
CA LYS A 508 -25.71 16.09 -19.14
C LYS A 508 -26.06 17.49 -18.63
#